data_AF-A0A8I5KX52-F1
#
_entry.id   AF-A0A8I5KX52-F1
#
_cell.length_a   1.000
_cell.length_b   1.000
_cell.length_c   1.000
_cell.angle_alpha   90.00
_cell.angle_beta   90.00
_cell.angle_gamma   90.00
#
_symmetry.space_group_name_H-M   'P 1'
#
loop_
_entity.id
_entity.type
_entity.pdbx_description
1 polymer ?
#
loop_
_entity_poly.entity_id
_entity_poly.type
_entity_poly.pdbx_seq_one_letter_code
_entity_poly.pdbx_strand_id
1 'polypeptide(L)'
;AETPPNGPDCGYGSFHQQYWLDGKIIAVGVIDILPNCVSSVYLYYDPDYSFLSLGVYSALREIAFTRQLHEKTSQLSYYYMGFYIHSCPKMKYKGQYRPSDLLCPETYVWVPIEQCLPSLENSKYCRFNQDPEAAPSQTHRGSVLCILQSNQVDTQY
;
A
#
# COMPACT_ATOMS: atom_id res chain seq x y z
N ALA A 1 -7.60 -4.78 -20.69
CA ALA A 1 -8.28 -4.57 -19.42
C ALA A 1 -9.73 -5.01 -19.58
N GLU A 2 -10.24 -5.84 -18.68
CA GLU A 2 -11.66 -6.20 -18.64
C GLU A 2 -12.42 -5.04 -17.96
N THR A 3 -13.54 -4.61 -18.54
CA THR A 3 -14.37 -3.48 -18.05
C THR A 3 -15.74 -3.99 -17.57
N PRO A 4 -15.86 -4.39 -16.29
CA PRO A 4 -17.15 -4.76 -15.75
C PRO A 4 -18.06 -3.53 -15.56
N PRO A 5 -19.39 -3.71 -15.56
CA PRO A 5 -20.37 -2.61 -15.53
C PRO A 5 -20.27 -1.66 -14.32
N ASN A 6 -19.55 -2.05 -13.25
CA ASN A 6 -19.31 -1.23 -12.05
C ASN A 6 -17.81 -1.04 -11.74
N GLY A 7 -16.92 -1.32 -12.70
CA GLY A 7 -15.48 -1.20 -12.55
C GLY A 7 -14.94 0.18 -12.94
N PRO A 8 -13.63 0.41 -12.76
CA PRO A 8 -12.95 1.60 -13.26
C PRO A 8 -13.10 1.76 -14.78
N ASP A 9 -13.20 2.99 -15.29
CA ASP A 9 -13.26 3.27 -16.73
C ASP A 9 -12.03 2.75 -17.49
N CYS A 10 -10.86 2.72 -16.82
CA CYS A 10 -9.63 2.14 -17.37
C CYS A 10 -9.59 0.60 -17.33
N GLY A 11 -10.56 -0.04 -16.67
CA GLY A 11 -10.62 -1.47 -16.40
C GLY A 11 -9.61 -1.94 -15.34
N TYR A 12 -9.62 -3.25 -15.09
CA TYR A 12 -8.67 -3.90 -14.18
C TYR A 12 -7.40 -4.37 -14.89
N GLY A 13 -6.30 -4.46 -14.14
CA GLY A 13 -5.00 -4.94 -14.62
C GLY A 13 -3.83 -4.05 -14.20
N SER A 14 -2.69 -4.21 -14.88
CA SER A 14 -1.45 -3.49 -14.60
C SER A 14 -1.34 -2.19 -15.41
N PHE A 15 -0.89 -1.13 -14.76
CA PHE A 15 -0.75 0.21 -15.34
C PHE A 15 0.57 0.86 -14.92
N HIS A 16 1.04 1.81 -15.74
CA HIS A 16 2.17 2.66 -15.43
C HIS A 16 1.69 4.09 -15.12
N GLN A 17 2.01 4.58 -13.93
CA GLN A 17 1.88 5.98 -13.55
C GLN A 17 3.19 6.70 -13.85
N GLN A 18 3.16 7.62 -14.80
CA GLN A 18 4.33 8.39 -15.22
C GLN A 18 4.35 9.76 -14.55
N TYR A 19 5.49 10.12 -13.97
CA TYR A 19 5.73 11.40 -13.34
C TYR A 19 6.61 12.25 -14.24
N TRP A 20 6.05 13.33 -14.77
CA TRP A 20 6.71 14.22 -15.72
C TRP A 20 7.09 15.53 -15.05
N LEU A 21 8.31 16.01 -15.32
CA LEU A 21 8.80 17.33 -14.93
C LEU A 21 9.50 17.95 -16.13
N ASP A 22 9.03 19.13 -16.56
CA ASP A 22 9.58 19.88 -17.70
C ASP A 22 9.76 19.05 -18.99
N GLY A 23 8.79 18.17 -19.27
CA GLY A 23 8.80 17.31 -20.46
C GLY A 23 9.69 16.05 -20.34
N LYS A 24 10.30 15.79 -19.18
CA LYS A 24 11.07 14.58 -18.90
C LYS A 24 10.33 13.68 -17.91
N ILE A 25 10.30 12.37 -18.16
CA ILE A 25 9.84 11.38 -17.16
C ILE A 25 10.93 11.26 -16.09
N ILE A 26 10.57 11.55 -14.84
CA ILE A 26 11.48 11.47 -13.69
C ILE A 26 11.18 10.28 -12.77
N ALA A 27 9.99 9.69 -12.86
CA ALA A 27 9.63 8.44 -12.17
C ALA A 27 8.54 7.67 -12.89
N VAL A 28 8.49 6.37 -12.64
CA VAL A 28 7.41 5.49 -13.08
C VAL A 28 6.99 4.59 -11.91
N GLY A 29 5.72 4.69 -11.54
CA GLY A 29 5.05 3.75 -10.64
C GLY A 29 4.35 2.66 -11.45
N VAL A 30 4.54 1.40 -11.07
CA VAL A 30 3.82 0.24 -11.61
C VAL A 30 2.76 -0.13 -10.59
N ILE A 31 1.50 -0.06 -10.99
CA ILE A 31 0.35 -0.38 -10.14
C ILE A 31 -0.54 -1.44 -10.76
N ASP A 32 -1.18 -2.24 -9.93
CA ASP A 32 -2.28 -3.11 -10.34
C ASP A 32 -3.60 -2.55 -9.79
N ILE A 33 -4.61 -2.43 -10.66
CA ILE A 33 -5.97 -2.10 -10.26
C ILE A 33 -6.75 -3.41 -10.19
N LEU A 34 -7.17 -3.76 -8.97
CA LEU A 34 -7.89 -4.99 -8.63
C LEU A 34 -9.32 -4.63 -8.16
N PRO A 35 -10.25 -5.62 -8.10
CA PRO A 35 -11.63 -5.35 -7.71
C PRO A 35 -11.79 -4.63 -6.37
N ASN A 36 -10.92 -4.93 -5.41
CA ASN A 36 -11.00 -4.39 -4.04
C ASN A 36 -9.90 -3.36 -3.72
N CYS A 37 -8.85 -3.25 -4.54
CA CYS A 37 -7.71 -2.40 -4.20
C CYS A 37 -6.93 -1.86 -5.40
N VAL A 38 -6.17 -0.80 -5.16
CA VAL A 38 -4.99 -0.46 -5.97
C VAL A 38 -3.77 -1.01 -5.26
N SER A 39 -2.90 -1.71 -5.97
CA SER A 39 -1.67 -2.32 -5.45
C SER A 39 -0.45 -1.65 -6.06
N SER A 40 0.40 -1.08 -5.21
CA SER A 40 1.71 -0.56 -5.61
C SER A 40 2.69 -1.72 -5.78
N VAL A 41 3.20 -1.93 -6.99
CA VAL A 41 4.08 -3.06 -7.32
C VAL A 41 5.54 -2.61 -7.30
N TYR A 42 5.88 -1.60 -8.11
CA TYR A 42 7.23 -1.05 -8.20
C TYR A 42 7.19 0.46 -8.36
N LEU A 43 8.20 1.14 -7.83
CA LEU A 43 8.49 2.53 -8.14
C LEU A 43 9.97 2.64 -8.42
N TYR A 44 10.31 3.17 -9.59
CA TYR A 44 11.68 3.53 -9.93
C TYR A 44 11.70 4.96 -10.47
N TYR A 45 12.80 5.65 -10.21
CA TYR A 45 12.95 7.07 -10.50
C TYR A 45 14.39 7.43 -10.80
N ASP A 46 14.56 8.56 -11.49
CA ASP A 46 15.86 9.11 -11.81
C ASP A 46 16.53 9.65 -10.52
N PRO A 47 17.71 9.13 -10.11
CA PRO A 47 18.33 9.44 -8.83
C PRO A 47 18.71 10.92 -8.67
N ASP A 48 18.86 11.66 -9.76
CA ASP A 48 19.10 13.11 -9.74
C ASP A 48 17.95 13.87 -9.06
N TYR A 49 16.75 13.27 -9.01
CA TYR A 49 15.54 13.81 -8.39
C TYR A 49 15.24 13.21 -7.01
N SER A 50 16.20 12.51 -6.40
CA SER A 50 16.03 11.88 -5.08
C SER A 50 15.58 12.86 -3.98
N PHE A 51 15.96 14.13 -4.07
CA PHE A 51 15.56 15.20 -3.15
C PHE A 51 14.03 15.44 -3.12
N LEU A 52 13.30 15.04 -4.16
CA LEU A 52 11.85 15.17 -4.23
C LEU A 52 11.09 14.11 -3.43
N SER A 53 11.78 13.11 -2.85
CA SER A 53 11.15 12.03 -2.09
C SER A 53 10.04 11.32 -2.87
N LEU A 54 10.32 10.93 -4.12
CA LEU A 54 9.32 10.44 -5.08
C LEU A 54 8.54 9.21 -4.59
N GLY A 55 9.10 8.41 -3.67
CA GLY A 55 8.37 7.34 -2.98
C GLY A 55 7.17 7.84 -2.16
N VAL A 56 7.37 8.89 -1.38
CA VAL A 56 6.31 9.50 -0.58
C VAL A 56 5.28 10.17 -1.48
N TYR A 57 5.73 10.86 -2.53
CA TYR A 57 4.84 11.50 -3.49
C TYR A 57 3.98 10.48 -4.25
N SER A 58 4.57 9.39 -4.72
CA SER A 58 3.85 8.31 -5.42
C SER A 58 2.78 7.71 -4.53
N ALA A 59 3.11 7.38 -3.28
CA ALA A 59 2.14 6.85 -2.33
C ALA A 59 0.96 7.82 -2.08
N LEU A 60 1.20 9.13 -1.95
CA LEU A 60 0.11 10.12 -1.82
C LEU A 60 -0.76 10.18 -3.07
N ARG A 61 -0.17 10.08 -4.26
CA ARG A 61 -0.89 10.06 -5.54
C ARG A 61 -1.72 8.79 -5.70
N GLU A 62 -1.17 7.65 -5.32
CA GLU A 62 -1.85 6.35 -5.35
C GLU A 62 -3.00 6.28 -4.34
N ILE A 63 -2.84 6.86 -3.13
CA ILE A 63 -3.95 7.04 -2.17
C ILE A 63 -5.06 7.91 -2.79
N ALA A 64 -4.70 9.05 -3.36
CA ALA A 64 -5.67 9.95 -3.99
C ALA A 64 -6.40 9.27 -5.16
N PHE A 65 -5.66 8.51 -5.98
CA PHE A 65 -6.22 7.74 -7.09
C PHE A 65 -7.16 6.64 -6.61
N THR A 66 -6.78 5.90 -5.56
CA THR A 66 -7.64 4.88 -4.94
C THR A 66 -8.96 5.48 -4.45
N ARG A 67 -8.93 6.68 -3.86
CA ARG A 67 -10.14 7.40 -3.42
C ARG A 67 -11.03 7.79 -4.59
N GLN A 68 -10.45 8.26 -5.70
CA GLN A 68 -11.21 8.58 -6.91
C GLN A 68 -11.88 7.33 -7.52
N LEU A 69 -11.17 6.20 -7.52
CA LEU A 69 -11.75 4.94 -7.97
C LEU A 69 -12.85 4.45 -7.02
N HIS A 70 -12.66 4.59 -5.71
CA HIS A 70 -13.65 4.22 -4.70
C HIS A 70 -15.00 4.93 -4.90
N GLU A 71 -15.01 6.20 -5.30
CA GLU A 71 -16.23 6.97 -5.57
C GLU A 71 -17.11 6.33 -6.67
N LYS A 72 -16.49 5.64 -7.63
CA LYS A 72 -17.19 4.92 -8.71
C LYS A 72 -17.39 3.44 -8.39
N THR A 73 -16.45 2.84 -7.67
CA THR A 73 -16.40 1.41 -7.37
C THR A 73 -16.21 1.24 -5.88
N SER A 74 -17.30 1.27 -5.12
CA SER A 74 -17.29 1.23 -3.64
C SER A 74 -16.61 0.00 -3.04
N GLN A 75 -16.51 -1.10 -3.80
CA GLN A 75 -15.76 -2.29 -3.41
C GLN A 75 -14.24 -2.05 -3.37
N LEU A 76 -13.74 -1.15 -4.21
CA LEU A 76 -12.34 -0.73 -4.25
C LEU A 76 -12.10 0.24 -3.10
N SER A 77 -11.75 -0.31 -1.93
CA SER A 77 -11.61 0.42 -0.67
C SER A 77 -10.21 0.34 -0.07
N TYR A 78 -9.27 -0.35 -0.72
CA TYR A 78 -7.94 -0.57 -0.18
C TYR A 78 -6.85 -0.03 -1.09
N TYR A 79 -5.82 0.53 -0.47
CA TYR A 79 -4.55 0.80 -1.15
C TYR A 79 -3.47 -0.09 -0.56
N TYR A 80 -3.02 -1.07 -1.34
CA TYR A 80 -1.94 -1.97 -0.95
C TYR A 80 -0.59 -1.34 -1.26
N MET A 81 0.09 -0.90 -0.20
CA MET A 81 1.39 -0.23 -0.29
C MET A 81 2.56 -1.21 -0.44
N GLY A 82 2.28 -2.50 -0.59
CA GLY A 82 3.28 -3.56 -0.61
C GLY A 82 3.81 -3.88 0.78
N PHE A 83 5.05 -4.37 0.82
CA PHE A 83 5.69 -4.78 2.06
C PHE A 83 6.02 -3.58 2.96
N TYR A 84 6.07 -3.87 4.27
CA TYR A 84 6.58 -3.00 5.32
C TYR A 84 7.62 -3.74 6.17
N ILE A 85 8.85 -3.24 6.16
CA ILE A 85 9.95 -3.69 7.00
C ILE A 85 10.30 -2.54 7.94
N HIS A 86 9.97 -2.67 9.23
CA HIS A 86 10.09 -1.59 10.20
C HIS A 86 11.53 -1.08 10.38
N SER A 87 12.51 -2.01 10.31
CA SER A 87 13.95 -1.72 10.41
C SER A 87 14.52 -1.01 9.17
N CYS A 88 13.81 -1.00 8.03
CA CYS A 88 14.32 -0.45 6.78
C CYS A 88 14.02 1.07 6.68
N PRO A 89 15.05 1.96 6.66
CA PRO A 89 14.82 3.40 6.59
C PRO A 89 14.03 3.83 5.36
N LYS A 90 14.26 3.17 4.21
CA LYS A 90 13.55 3.45 2.95
C LYS A 90 12.06 3.13 3.00
N MET A 91 11.62 2.30 3.95
CA MET A 91 10.22 1.86 4.08
C MET A 91 9.52 2.48 5.29
N LYS A 92 10.25 3.17 6.16
CA LYS A 92 9.71 3.74 7.40
C LYS A 92 8.55 4.72 7.16
N TYR A 93 8.59 5.46 6.05
CA TYR A 93 7.52 6.41 5.66
C TYR A 93 6.16 5.72 5.48
N LYS A 94 6.12 4.47 5.02
CA LYS A 94 4.85 3.74 4.82
C LYS A 94 4.07 3.56 6.12
N GLY A 95 4.79 3.50 7.25
CA GLY A 95 4.19 3.40 8.57
C GLY A 95 3.55 4.69 9.09
N GLN A 96 3.56 5.78 8.31
CA GLN A 96 3.02 7.09 8.69
C GLN A 96 1.64 7.40 8.11
N TYR A 97 1.16 6.62 7.12
CA TYR A 97 -0.16 6.84 6.52
C TYR A 97 -1.28 6.33 7.41
N ARG A 98 -2.42 7.03 7.47
CA ARG A 98 -3.59 6.67 8.28
C ARG A 98 -4.91 6.93 7.54
N PRO A 99 -5.95 6.12 7.77
CA PRO A 99 -5.92 4.86 8.53
C PRO A 99 -5.08 3.79 7.79
N SER A 100 -4.38 2.93 8.52
CA SER A 100 -3.63 1.82 7.92
C SER A 100 -3.49 0.60 8.80
N ASP A 101 -3.44 -0.57 8.15
CA ASP A 101 -3.35 -1.87 8.81
C ASP A 101 -2.13 -2.65 8.32
N LEU A 102 -1.58 -3.48 9.21
CA LEU A 102 -0.57 -4.49 8.91
C LEU A 102 -1.19 -5.89 8.96
N LEU A 103 -0.84 -6.72 7.98
CA LEU A 103 -1.20 -8.14 8.01
C LEU A 103 -0.40 -8.86 9.10
N CYS A 104 -1.10 -9.51 10.03
CA CYS A 104 -0.45 -10.38 11.01
C CYS A 104 0.21 -11.57 10.32
N PRO A 105 1.52 -11.82 10.55
CA PRO A 105 2.25 -12.87 9.84
C PRO A 105 1.79 -14.30 10.17
N GLU A 106 1.06 -14.49 11.27
CA GLU A 106 0.64 -15.81 11.74
C GLU A 106 -0.86 -16.08 11.57
N THR A 107 -1.71 -15.08 11.84
CA THR A 107 -3.17 -15.25 11.78
C THR A 107 -3.79 -14.71 10.49
N TYR A 108 -3.02 -13.98 9.68
CA TYR A 108 -3.49 -13.32 8.46
C TYR A 108 -4.67 -12.35 8.66
N VAL A 109 -4.80 -11.84 9.88
CA VAL A 109 -5.75 -10.78 10.23
C VAL A 109 -5.08 -9.42 10.06
N TRP A 110 -5.83 -8.47 9.49
CA TRP A 110 -5.42 -7.06 9.41
C TRP A 110 -5.55 -6.40 10.78
N VAL A 111 -4.46 -5.78 11.26
CA VAL A 111 -4.39 -5.13 12.57
C VAL A 111 -3.97 -3.67 12.38
N PRO A 112 -4.65 -2.69 13.01
CA PRO A 112 -4.28 -1.28 12.92
C PRO A 112 -2.81 -1.05 13.25
N ILE A 113 -2.10 -0.32 12.40
CA ILE A 113 -0.66 -0.18 12.49
C ILE A 113 -0.20 0.40 13.83
N GLU A 114 -1.00 1.25 14.46
CA GLU A 114 -0.70 1.84 15.77
C GLU A 114 -0.59 0.79 16.88
N GLN A 115 -1.30 -0.32 16.75
CA GLN A 115 -1.22 -1.44 17.69
C GLN A 115 0.03 -2.30 17.42
N CYS A 116 0.50 -2.33 16.17
CA CYS A 116 1.65 -3.13 15.74
C CYS A 116 3.00 -2.44 16.04
N LEU A 117 3.08 -1.11 15.92
CA LEU A 117 4.33 -0.35 16.04
C LEU A 117 5.08 -0.57 17.37
N PRO A 118 4.44 -0.55 18.56
CA PRO A 118 5.14 -0.79 19.82
C PRO A 118 5.86 -2.15 19.88
N SER A 119 5.28 -3.18 19.26
CA SER A 119 5.91 -4.50 19.19
C SER A 119 7.11 -4.49 18.23
N LEU A 120 7.00 -3.81 17.09
CA LEU A 120 8.04 -3.74 16.07
C LEU A 120 9.30 -2.96 16.51
N GLU A 121 9.16 -2.02 17.44
CA GLU A 121 10.31 -1.31 18.03
C GLU A 121 11.16 -2.23 18.93
N ASN A 122 10.55 -3.27 19.52
CA ASN A 122 11.21 -4.16 20.47
C ASN A 122 11.73 -5.47 19.85
N SER A 123 11.13 -5.93 18.76
CA SER A 123 11.51 -7.17 18.10
C SER A 123 11.30 -7.08 16.58
N LYS A 124 12.26 -7.67 15.84
CA LYS A 124 12.16 -7.84 14.38
C LYS A 124 10.99 -8.73 13.98
N TYR A 125 10.63 -9.69 14.82
CA TYR A 125 9.52 -10.62 14.59
C TYR A 125 8.44 -10.49 15.68
N CYS A 126 7.19 -10.25 15.27
CA CYS A 126 6.07 -9.98 16.18
C CYS A 126 4.74 -10.51 15.63
N ARG A 127 4.05 -11.33 16.41
CA ARG A 127 2.63 -11.65 16.21
C ARG A 127 1.78 -10.45 16.66
N PHE A 128 1.03 -9.83 15.73
CA PHE A 128 0.19 -8.66 16.03
C PHE A 128 -1.17 -9.00 16.64
N ASN A 129 -1.78 -10.11 16.21
CA ASN A 129 -3.07 -10.56 16.75
C ASN A 129 -2.86 -11.78 17.67
N GLN A 130 -3.32 -11.69 18.91
CA GLN A 130 -3.11 -12.73 19.94
C GLN A 130 -4.12 -13.87 19.85
N ASP A 131 -5.25 -13.67 19.20
CA ASP A 131 -6.27 -14.71 19.02
C ASP A 131 -5.84 -15.70 17.91
N PRO A 132 -5.49 -16.95 18.26
CA PRO A 132 -5.03 -17.95 17.30
C PRO A 132 -6.17 -18.51 16.43
N GLU A 133 -7.43 -18.31 16.82
CA GLU A 133 -8.62 -18.76 16.07
C GLU A 133 -9.26 -17.64 15.26
N ALA A 134 -8.66 -16.45 15.26
CA ALA A 134 -9.20 -15.31 14.53
C ALA A 134 -9.24 -15.58 13.02
N ALA A 135 -10.44 -15.49 12.45
CA ALA A 135 -10.63 -15.53 11.01
C ALA A 135 -10.23 -14.17 10.38
N PRO A 136 -9.80 -14.15 9.10
CA PRO A 136 -9.53 -12.90 8.39
C PRO A 136 -10.77 -11.99 8.42
N SER A 137 -10.70 -10.90 9.17
CA SER A 137 -11.81 -9.95 9.25
C SER A 137 -11.76 -8.95 8.09
N GLN A 138 -12.90 -8.72 7.45
CA GLN A 138 -13.09 -7.61 6.52
C GLN A 138 -13.56 -6.39 7.32
N THR A 139 -12.65 -5.51 7.72
CA THR A 139 -13.03 -4.33 8.48
C THR A 139 -12.40 -3.08 7.91
N HIS A 140 -13.20 -2.29 7.19
CA HIS A 140 -13.35 -0.84 7.29
C HIS A 140 -14.30 -0.42 6.15
N ARG A 141 -15.59 -0.24 6.46
CA ARG A 141 -16.58 0.25 5.49
C ARG A 141 -16.71 1.76 5.62
N GLY A 142 -16.24 2.50 4.60
CA GLY A 142 -16.57 3.91 4.42
C GLY A 142 -15.41 4.83 4.04
N SER A 143 -14.16 4.38 4.10
CA SER A 143 -13.00 5.15 3.68
C SER A 143 -11.89 4.24 3.14
N VAL A 144 -11.04 4.80 2.27
CA VAL A 144 -9.87 4.06 1.75
C VAL A 144 -8.91 3.74 2.89
N LEU A 145 -8.61 2.46 3.09
CA LEU A 145 -7.66 1.96 4.07
C LEU A 145 -6.34 1.60 3.38
N CYS A 146 -5.22 2.08 3.93
CA CYS A 146 -3.92 1.63 3.44
C CYS A 146 -3.56 0.30 4.10
N ILE A 147 -3.22 -0.70 3.32
CA ILE A 147 -2.87 -2.03 3.82
C ILE A 147 -1.43 -2.38 3.45
N LEU A 148 -0.73 -3.00 4.40
CA LEU A 148 0.69 -3.30 4.32
C LEU A 148 0.94 -4.75 4.72
N GLN A 149 1.71 -5.48 3.92
CA GLN A 149 2.16 -6.79 4.35
C GLN A 149 3.44 -6.62 5.18
N SER A 150 3.40 -7.04 6.45
CA SER A 150 4.63 -7.10 7.22
C SER A 150 5.55 -8.16 6.62
N ASN A 151 6.78 -7.78 6.31
CA ASN A 151 7.84 -8.74 6.00
C ASN A 151 8.92 -8.63 7.08
N GLN A 152 9.20 -9.75 7.74
CA GLN A 152 10.11 -9.81 8.89
C GLN A 152 11.43 -10.50 8.54
N VAL A 153 11.58 -10.90 7.27
CA VAL A 153 12.85 -11.35 6.70
C VAL A 153 13.50 -10.13 6.05
N ASP A 154 14.70 -9.77 6.49
CA ASP A 154 15.57 -8.79 5.81
C ASP A 154 15.92 -9.37 4.43
N THR A 155 15.05 -9.21 3.44
CA THR A 155 15.43 -9.38 2.04
C THR A 155 16.38 -8.23 1.73
N GLN A 156 17.68 -8.53 1.67
CA GLN A 156 18.68 -7.60 1.16
C GLN A 156 18.24 -7.14 -0.23
N TYR A 157 17.80 -5.89 -0.33
CA TYR A 157 17.65 -5.16 -1.59
C TYR A 157 18.83 -4.22 -1.75
#